data_AF-A0A1X6MZV7-F1
#
_entry.id   AF-A0A1X6MZV7-F1
#
_cell.length_a   1.000
_cell.length_b   1.000
_cell.length_c   1.000
_cell.angle_alpha   90.00
_cell.angle_beta   90.00
_cell.angle_gamma   90.00
#
_symmetry.space_group_name_H-M   'P 1'
#
loop_
_entity.id
_entity.type
_entity.pdbx_description
1 polymer ?
#
loop_
_entity_poly.entity_id
_entity_poly.type
_entity_poly.pdbx_seq_one_letter_code
_entity_poly.pdbx_strand_id
1 'polypeptide(L)'
;RPNERMVDTLRKGRVFVAGDAGHVHSPYGGQGLNSSIQDAINIGWKLVLVEKGLALPSLLDTYTEERLPVIAQVLKTSSELFDETIAAKRDGKTSEKAWYRGGYLHQLGVNYRWSSVFVDER
;
A
#
# COMPACT_ATOMS: atom_id res chain seq x y z
N ARG A 1 -7.16 9.34 17.70
CA ARG A 1 -6.20 8.54 16.90
C ARG A 1 -6.97 7.98 15.71
N PRO A 2 -6.43 8.06 14.48
CA PRO A 2 -7.07 7.46 13.32
C PRO A 2 -7.19 5.94 13.51
N ASN A 3 -8.21 5.33 12.91
CA ASN A 3 -8.36 3.88 12.91
C ASN A 3 -7.51 3.30 11.79
N GLU A 4 -6.40 2.68 12.16
CA GLU A 4 -5.39 2.15 11.23
C GLU A 4 -5.12 0.69 11.56
N ARG A 5 -5.19 -0.16 10.54
CA ARG A 5 -5.04 -1.60 10.67
C ARG A 5 -4.34 -2.14 9.44
N MET A 6 -3.53 -3.16 9.63
CA MET A 6 -2.88 -3.90 8.57
C MET A 6 -2.68 -5.35 9.04
N VAL A 7 -2.78 -6.29 8.11
CA VAL A 7 -2.42 -7.69 8.35
C VAL A 7 -0.90 -7.87 8.38
N ASP A 8 -0.41 -8.92 9.05
CA ASP A 8 1.03 -9.25 9.05
C ASP A 8 1.48 -9.93 7.74
N THR A 9 0.54 -10.52 6.99
CA THR A 9 0.79 -11.12 5.68
C THR A 9 -0.44 -11.00 4.80
N LEU A 10 -0.23 -10.75 3.50
CA LEU A 10 -1.29 -10.67 2.51
C LEU A 10 -1.67 -12.04 1.90
N ARG A 11 -0.87 -13.08 2.20
CA ARG A 11 -1.06 -14.44 1.72
C ARG A 11 -0.87 -15.46 2.84
N LYS A 12 -1.72 -16.49 2.86
CA LYS A 12 -1.50 -17.74 3.59
C LYS A 12 -1.92 -18.94 2.73
N GLY A 13 -0.95 -19.65 2.18
CA GLY A 13 -1.21 -20.78 1.27
C GLY A 13 -1.90 -20.34 -0.02
N ARG A 14 -3.18 -20.69 -0.18
CA ARG A 14 -4.03 -20.31 -1.33
C ARG A 14 -5.01 -19.18 -1.03
N VAL A 15 -4.96 -18.61 0.17
CA VAL A 15 -5.85 -17.52 0.60
C VAL A 15 -5.10 -16.20 0.53
N PHE A 16 -5.76 -15.19 -0.03
CA PHE A 16 -5.22 -13.85 -0.24
C PHE A 16 -6.18 -12.81 0.31
N VAL A 17 -5.64 -11.71 0.83
CA VAL A 17 -6.41 -10.50 1.19
C VAL A 17 -5.88 -9.32 0.39
N ALA A 18 -6.77 -8.41 0.00
CA ALA A 18 -6.45 -7.22 -0.77
C ALA A 18 -7.37 -6.07 -0.35
N GLY A 19 -6.89 -4.83 -0.51
CA GLY A 19 -7.64 -3.63 -0.15
C GLY A 19 -8.07 -3.60 1.31
N ASP A 20 -9.27 -3.08 1.56
CA ASP A 20 -9.83 -2.88 2.91
C ASP A 20 -9.88 -4.16 3.79
N ALA A 21 -9.83 -5.35 3.19
CA ALA A 21 -9.72 -6.61 3.93
C ALA A 21 -8.33 -6.84 4.55
N GLY A 22 -7.28 -6.27 3.94
CA GLY A 22 -5.89 -6.38 4.39
C GLY A 22 -5.38 -5.14 5.11
N HIS A 23 -5.93 -3.96 4.81
CA HIS A 23 -5.50 -2.71 5.42
C HIS A 23 -6.62 -1.68 5.47
N VAL A 24 -6.68 -0.93 6.56
CA VAL A 24 -7.62 0.20 6.73
C VAL A 24 -6.81 1.38 7.19
N HIS A 25 -6.95 2.51 6.52
CA HIS A 25 -6.23 3.74 6.86
C HIS A 25 -7.18 4.92 7.02
N SER A 26 -6.65 6.01 7.58
CA SER A 26 -7.34 7.30 7.63
C SER A 26 -7.77 7.73 6.21
N PRO A 27 -9.00 8.24 6.00
CA PRO A 27 -9.42 8.72 4.68
C PRO A 27 -8.61 9.94 4.21
N TYR A 28 -7.88 10.58 5.13
CA TYR A 28 -6.99 11.69 4.84
C TYR A 28 -5.87 11.22 3.90
N GLY A 29 -5.86 11.78 2.69
CA GLY A 29 -4.94 11.39 1.61
C GLY A 29 -5.59 10.63 0.46
N GLY A 30 -6.84 10.15 0.59
CA GLY A 30 -7.60 9.57 -0.53
C GLY A 30 -7.05 8.25 -1.11
N GLN A 31 -6.31 7.48 -0.31
CA GLN A 31 -5.51 6.35 -0.80
C GLN A 31 -6.23 4.99 -0.80
N GLY A 32 -7.44 4.87 -0.27
CA GLY A 32 -8.07 3.56 0.02
C GLY A 32 -8.34 2.77 -1.24
N LEU A 33 -9.16 3.36 -2.12
CA LEU A 33 -9.47 2.74 -3.41
C LEU A 33 -8.23 2.57 -4.29
N ASN A 34 -7.36 3.59 -4.34
CA ASN A 34 -6.14 3.54 -5.16
C ASN A 34 -5.21 2.39 -4.74
N SER A 35 -4.95 2.25 -3.44
CA SER A 35 -4.09 1.18 -2.91
C SER A 35 -4.76 -0.19 -3.09
N SER A 36 -6.08 -0.28 -2.92
CA SER A 36 -6.83 -1.52 -3.15
C SER A 36 -6.76 -2.00 -4.60
N ILE A 37 -6.87 -1.06 -5.56
CA ILE A 37 -6.71 -1.38 -6.99
C ILE A 37 -5.29 -1.85 -7.28
N GLN A 38 -4.28 -1.19 -6.71
CA GLN A 38 -2.88 -1.58 -6.89
C GLN A 38 -2.57 -2.97 -6.31
N ASP A 39 -3.21 -3.36 -5.20
CA ASP A 39 -3.12 -4.71 -4.66
C ASP A 39 -3.67 -5.73 -5.66
N ALA A 40 -4.88 -5.49 -6.19
CA ALA A 40 -5.53 -6.36 -7.16
C ALA A 40 -4.74 -6.49 -8.47
N ILE A 41 -4.21 -5.37 -8.98
CA ILE A 41 -3.34 -5.38 -10.16
C ILE A 41 -2.08 -6.20 -9.89
N ASN A 42 -1.45 -6.05 -8.72
CA ASN A 42 -0.22 -6.78 -8.38
C ASN A 42 -0.43 -8.30 -8.33
N ILE A 43 -1.47 -8.77 -7.62
CA ILE A 43 -1.71 -10.21 -7.46
C ILE A 43 -2.35 -10.85 -8.71
N GLY A 44 -3.12 -10.09 -9.49
CA GLY A 44 -3.92 -10.63 -10.59
C GLY A 44 -3.11 -11.33 -11.68
N TRP A 45 -2.03 -10.70 -12.17
CA TRP A 45 -1.19 -11.31 -13.20
C TRP A 45 -0.40 -12.51 -12.64
N LYS A 46 0.05 -12.44 -11.39
CA LYS A 46 0.79 -13.53 -10.72
C LYS A 46 -0.06 -14.78 -10.59
N LEU A 47 -1.32 -14.61 -10.18
CA LEU A 47 -2.30 -15.71 -10.10
C LEU A 47 -2.49 -16.38 -11.46
N VAL A 48 -2.69 -15.60 -12.52
CA VAL A 48 -2.88 -16.15 -13.87
C VAL A 48 -1.67 -16.94 -14.34
N LEU A 49 -0.44 -16.46 -14.10
CA LEU A 49 0.77 -17.18 -14.50
C LEU A 49 0.93 -18.49 -13.73
N VAL A 50 0.72 -18.49 -12.41
CA VAL A 50 0.85 -19.71 -11.60
C VAL A 50 -0.26 -20.72 -11.93
N GLU A 51 -1.50 -20.26 -12.09
CA GLU A 51 -2.63 -21.14 -12.43
C GLU A 51 -2.44 -21.82 -13.80
N LYS A 52 -1.83 -21.11 -14.76
CA LYS A 52 -1.50 -21.67 -16.08
C LYS A 52 -0.21 -22.51 -16.10
N GLY A 53 0.48 -22.67 -14.97
CA GLY A 53 1.77 -23.37 -14.90
C GLY A 53 2.91 -22.64 -15.61
N LEU A 54 2.77 -21.34 -15.87
CA LEU A 54 3.77 -20.50 -16.54
C LEU A 54 4.77 -19.86 -15.56
N ALA A 55 4.49 -19.92 -14.26
CA ALA A 55 5.40 -19.46 -13.21
C ALA A 55 5.35 -20.40 -12.00
N LEU A 56 6.42 -20.40 -11.21
CA LEU A 56 6.48 -21.16 -9.97
C LEU A 56 5.53 -20.58 -8.91
N PRO A 57 4.93 -21.41 -8.02
CA PRO A 57 4.07 -20.93 -6.95
C PRO A 57 4.71 -19.91 -6.01
N SER A 58 6.05 -19.87 -5.92
CA SER A 58 6.81 -18.88 -5.16
C SER A 58 6.62 -17.45 -5.68
N LEU A 59 6.21 -17.26 -6.94
CA LEU A 59 5.83 -15.95 -7.47
C LEU A 59 4.71 -15.30 -6.63
N LEU A 60 3.82 -16.10 -6.02
CA LEU A 60 2.72 -15.57 -5.21
C LEU A 60 3.19 -15.07 -3.83
N ASP A 61 4.37 -15.50 -3.36
CA ASP A 61 4.95 -14.98 -2.11
C ASP A 61 5.39 -13.52 -2.26
N THR A 62 5.76 -13.11 -3.47
CA THR A 62 6.19 -11.73 -3.73
C THR A 62 5.05 -10.72 -3.59
N TYR A 63 3.79 -11.17 -3.55
CA TYR A 63 2.67 -10.26 -3.26
C TYR A 63 2.79 -9.64 -1.87
N THR A 64 3.07 -10.45 -0.84
CA THR A 64 3.31 -9.91 0.51
C THR A 64 4.59 -9.09 0.54
N GLU A 65 5.67 -9.59 -0.06
CA GLU A 65 6.97 -8.91 -0.13
C GLU A 65 6.89 -7.50 -0.76
N GLU A 66 6.09 -7.35 -1.81
CA GLU A 66 5.98 -6.11 -2.57
C GLU A 66 4.96 -5.14 -1.96
N ARG A 67 3.76 -5.64 -1.64
CA ARG A 67 2.64 -4.75 -1.29
C ARG A 67 2.63 -4.37 0.18
N LEU A 68 3.07 -5.24 1.08
CA LEU A 68 3.00 -4.96 2.52
C LEU A 68 3.85 -3.74 2.93
N PRO A 69 5.10 -3.56 2.46
CA PRO A 69 5.89 -2.36 2.76
C PRO A 69 5.27 -1.08 2.19
N VAL A 70 4.63 -1.16 1.01
CA VAL A 70 3.95 -0.02 0.38
C VAL A 70 2.73 0.38 1.21
N ILE A 71 1.90 -0.58 1.61
CA ILE A 71 0.73 -0.35 2.46
C ILE A 71 1.14 0.29 3.80
N ALA A 72 2.20 -0.22 4.43
CA ALA A 72 2.71 0.32 5.69
C ALA A 72 3.13 1.81 5.56
N GLN A 73 3.77 2.16 4.43
CA GLN A 73 4.17 3.54 4.17
C GLN A 73 2.97 4.45 3.82
N VAL A 74 1.95 3.93 3.12
CA VAL A 74 0.68 4.65 2.89
C VAL A 74 0.00 4.96 4.24
N LEU A 75 -0.11 3.95 5.12
CA LEU A 75 -0.67 4.11 6.46
C LEU A 75 0.04 5.24 7.21
N LYS A 76 1.37 5.15 7.33
CA LYS A 76 2.20 6.15 8.01
C LYS A 76 1.96 7.57 7.47
N THR A 77 1.98 7.71 6.14
CA THR A 77 1.80 9.02 5.49
C THR A 77 0.40 9.59 5.75
N SER A 78 -0.63 8.74 5.73
CA SER A 78 -2.00 9.12 6.04
C SER A 78 -2.21 9.48 7.53
N SER A 79 -1.48 8.83 8.45
CA SER A 79 -1.48 9.19 9.88
C SER A 79 -0.87 10.56 10.12
N GLU A 80 0.32 10.80 9.54
CA GLU A 80 1.04 12.07 9.65
C GLU A 80 0.17 13.22 9.15
N LEU A 81 -0.48 13.01 8.00
CA LEU A 81 -1.38 14.01 7.43
C LEU A 81 -2.62 14.28 8.29
N PHE A 82 -3.18 13.23 8.91
CA PHE A 82 -4.28 13.38 9.86
C PHE A 82 -3.86 14.23 11.05
N ASP A 83 -2.71 13.92 11.67
CA ASP A 83 -2.21 14.64 12.84
C ASP A 83 -1.90 16.12 12.52
N GLU A 84 -1.28 16.39 11.37
CA GLU A 84 -1.05 17.77 10.90
C GLU A 84 -2.37 18.54 10.70
N THR A 85 -3.38 17.88 10.13
CA THR A 85 -4.70 18.51 9.90
C THR A 85 -5.42 18.80 11.21
N ILE A 86 -5.33 17.90 12.19
CA ILE A 86 -5.93 18.10 13.52
C ILE A 86 -5.20 19.21 14.29
N ALA A 87 -3.87 19.27 14.22
CA ALA A 87 -3.08 20.33 14.84
C ALA A 87 -3.42 21.71 14.25
N ALA A 88 -3.47 21.82 12.91
CA ALA A 88 -3.84 23.07 12.24
C ALA A 88 -5.23 23.59 12.64
N LYS A 89 -6.21 22.67 12.76
CA LYS A 89 -7.57 23.02 13.23
C LYS A 89 -7.59 23.50 14.68
N ARG A 90 -6.77 22.92 15.56
CA ARG A 90 -6.67 23.34 16.96
C ARG A 90 -6.07 24.73 17.10
N ASP A 91 -5.02 25.03 16.34
CA ASP A 91 -4.28 26.29 16.44
C ASP A 91 -4.99 27.45 15.72
N GLY A 92 -6.11 27.19 15.03
CA GLY A 92 -6.85 28.19 14.26
C GLY A 92 -6.08 28.75 13.06
N LYS A 93 -5.00 28.08 12.65
CA LYS A 93 -4.12 28.51 11.55
C LYS A 93 -4.27 27.59 10.34
N THR A 94 -4.29 28.18 9.16
CA THR A 94 -4.16 27.42 7.91
C THR A 94 -2.74 26.86 7.83
N SER A 95 -2.59 25.54 7.90
CA SER A 95 -1.30 24.87 7.65
C SER A 95 -1.23 24.45 6.18
N GLU A 96 -0.33 25.05 5.40
CA GLU A 96 -0.08 24.65 4.01
C GLU A 96 0.31 23.16 3.92
N LYS A 97 1.04 22.65 4.91
CA LYS A 97 1.42 21.23 5.01
C LYS A 97 0.21 20.31 5.14
N ALA A 98 -0.79 20.69 5.93
CA ALA A 98 -2.03 19.91 6.09
C ALA A 98 -2.83 19.79 4.77
N TRP A 99 -2.60 20.67 3.80
CA TRP A 99 -3.24 20.63 2.48
C TRP A 99 -2.32 20.10 1.38
N TYR A 100 -1.02 19.99 1.63
CA TYR A 100 -0.08 19.44 0.68
C TYR A 100 -0.35 17.95 0.46
N ARG A 101 -0.57 17.58 -0.80
CA ARG A 101 -0.70 16.20 -1.26
C ARG A 101 0.35 16.03 -2.35
N GLY A 102 1.54 15.57 -1.98
CA GLY A 102 2.66 15.47 -2.93
C GLY A 102 3.51 14.24 -2.74
N GLY A 103 4.31 13.93 -3.76
CA GLY A 103 5.26 12.83 -3.78
C GLY A 103 4.60 11.46 -3.64
N TYR A 104 4.65 10.92 -2.43
CA TYR A 104 4.26 9.54 -2.13
C TYR A 104 2.76 9.27 -2.29
N LEU A 105 1.91 10.26 -1.99
CA LEU A 105 0.45 10.12 -2.12
C LEU A 105 -0.03 10.01 -3.58
N HIS A 106 0.82 10.34 -4.56
CA HIS A 106 0.51 10.07 -5.98
C HIS A 106 0.79 8.61 -6.36
N GLN A 107 1.54 7.88 -5.53
CA GLN A 107 1.99 6.50 -5.77
C GLN A 107 2.79 6.26 -7.06
N LEU A 108 3.09 7.31 -7.84
CA LEU A 108 3.84 7.20 -9.11
C LEU A 108 5.30 6.76 -8.92
N GLY A 109 5.86 6.92 -7.73
CA GLY A 109 7.22 6.48 -7.39
C GLY A 109 7.31 5.08 -6.78
N VAL A 110 6.18 4.39 -6.60
CA VAL A 110 6.17 3.03 -6.05
C VAL A 110 6.93 2.11 -7.00
N ASN A 111 7.92 1.42 -6.46
CA ASN A 111 8.73 0.42 -7.17
C ASN A 111 8.94 -0.78 -6.24
N TYR A 112 9.41 -1.88 -6.81
CA TYR A 112 9.62 -3.14 -6.10
C TYR A 112 11.06 -3.64 -6.28
N ARG A 113 12.04 -2.73 -6.25
CA ARG A 113 13.45 -3.09 -6.48
C ARG A 113 14.00 -4.12 -5.50
N TRP A 114 13.37 -4.24 -4.33
CA TRP A 114 13.72 -5.23 -3.30
C TRP A 114 13.06 -6.60 -3.52
N SER A 115 12.10 -6.71 -4.44
CA SER A 115 11.32 -7.92 -4.65
C SER A 115 12.17 -9.04 -5.24
N SER A 116 11.91 -10.28 -4.84
CA SER A 116 12.62 -11.45 -5.33
C SER A 116 12.46 -11.71 -6.83
N VAL A 117 11.54 -11.01 -7.51
CA VAL A 117 11.35 -11.10 -8.98
C VAL A 117 12.00 -9.96 -9.75
N PHE A 118 12.54 -8.96 -9.04
CA PHE A 118 13.30 -7.89 -9.66
C PHE A 118 14.78 -8.28 -9.74
N VAL A 119 15.34 -8.25 -10.96
CA VAL A 119 16.79 -8.44 -11.18
C VAL A 119 17.39 -7.05 -11.35
N ASP A 120 18.29 -6.65 -10.46
CA ASP A 120 19.06 -5.41 -10.61
C ASP A 120 20.37 -5.73 -11.33
N GLU A 121 20.50 -5.29 -12.58
CA GLU A 121 21.69 -5.51 -13.43
C GLU A 121 22.71 -4.36 -13.35
N ARG A 122 22.59 -3.48 -12.36
CA ARG A 122 23.46 -2.30 -12.18
C ARG A 122 24.87 -2.63 -11.73
#